data_AF-A0A074RHS8-F1
#
_entry.id   AF-A0A074RHS8-F1
#
_cell.length_a   1.000
_cell.length_b   1.000
_cell.length_c   1.000
_cell.angle_alpha   90.00
_cell.angle_beta   90.00
_cell.angle_gamma   90.00
#
_symmetry.space_group_name_H-M   'P 1'
#
loop_
_entity.id
_entity.type
_entity.pdbx_description
1 polymer ?
#
loop_
_entity_poly.entity_id
_entity_poly.type
_entity_poly.pdbx_seq_one_letter_code
_entity_poly.pdbx_strand_id
1 'polypeptide(L)'
;MARKVLKQLAAHGCENLTDHIDRDSFSALPFYDGGFGDVYHGKLFSGLQVAVKVPRVSLRILEENPDYLTDVAREIHSWKKCDHPNVLHFLGLAEFRGQIGMVAPWMENGSLPRYLEKAFDADRCKLCTQICEGVAYLHEIGIVHGDLKGENVLISSKGVAVVADFGGSLLKNRSLKIVPPERGLCFSIRWAAPELLGGDQEGVNTKESDIYALGMVCTSIR
;
A
#
# COMPACT_ATOMS: atom_id res chain seq x y z
N MET A 1 0.52 -22.83 8.03
CA MET A 1 -0.79 -22.26 7.64
C MET A 1 -0.67 -21.27 6.48
N ALA A 2 0.23 -20.27 6.56
CA ALA A 2 0.53 -19.34 5.46
C ALA A 2 0.75 -20.06 4.12
N ARG A 3 1.53 -21.16 4.09
CA ARG A 3 1.69 -22.03 2.92
C ARG A 3 0.38 -22.55 2.29
N LYS A 4 -0.63 -22.87 3.10
CA LYS A 4 -1.93 -23.39 2.60
C LYS A 4 -2.74 -22.28 1.93
N VAL A 5 -2.79 -21.10 2.55
CA VAL A 5 -3.45 -19.92 2.00
C VAL A 5 -2.73 -19.43 0.74
N LEU A 6 -1.39 -19.40 0.74
CA LEU A 6 -0.59 -19.08 -0.44
C LEU A 6 -0.84 -20.05 -1.59
N LYS A 7 -0.95 -21.36 -1.33
CA LYS A 7 -1.33 -22.33 -2.36
C LYS A 7 -2.71 -22.04 -2.95
N GLN A 8 -3.68 -21.62 -2.13
CA GLN A 8 -5.01 -21.24 -2.62
C GLN A 8 -4.95 -19.94 -3.43
N LEU A 9 -4.27 -18.89 -2.97
CA LEU A 9 -4.13 -17.63 -3.70
C LEU A 9 -3.32 -17.79 -4.99
N ALA A 10 -2.33 -18.68 -4.99
CA ALA A 10 -1.58 -19.05 -6.18
C ALA A 10 -2.43 -19.77 -7.22
N ALA A 11 -3.36 -20.64 -6.78
CA ALA A 11 -4.35 -21.23 -7.68
C ALA A 11 -5.30 -20.20 -8.31
N HIS A 12 -5.42 -19.00 -7.73
CA HIS A 12 -6.15 -17.85 -8.28
C HIS A 12 -5.22 -16.87 -9.01
N GLY A 13 -4.05 -17.35 -9.44
CA GLY A 13 -3.10 -16.66 -10.31
C GLY A 13 -2.23 -15.62 -9.63
N CYS A 14 -2.14 -15.58 -8.29
CA CYS A 14 -1.12 -14.77 -7.62
C CYS A 14 0.23 -15.49 -7.69
N GLU A 15 1.28 -14.82 -8.13
CA GLU A 15 2.59 -15.45 -8.18
C GLU A 15 3.11 -15.76 -6.77
N ASN A 16 3.65 -16.97 -6.57
CA ASN A 16 4.25 -17.38 -5.30
C ASN A 16 5.77 -17.25 -5.37
N LEU A 17 6.29 -16.21 -4.73
CA LEU A 17 7.70 -15.85 -4.71
C LEU A 17 8.46 -16.42 -3.49
N THR A 18 7.84 -17.30 -2.69
CA THR A 18 8.44 -17.86 -1.47
C THR A 18 9.84 -18.42 -1.69
N ASP A 19 10.03 -19.16 -2.80
CA ASP A 19 11.28 -19.83 -3.13
C ASP A 19 12.21 -18.94 -3.99
N HIS A 20 11.75 -17.74 -4.36
CA HIS A 20 12.52 -16.75 -5.12
C HIS A 20 13.19 -15.70 -4.23
N ILE A 21 12.80 -15.61 -2.95
CA ILE A 21 13.32 -14.64 -1.98
C ILE A 21 14.67 -15.11 -1.42
N ASP A 22 15.68 -14.26 -1.52
CA ASP A 22 16.95 -14.42 -0.81
C ASP A 22 16.77 -13.95 0.64
N ARG A 23 16.47 -14.89 1.54
CA ARG A 23 16.13 -14.60 2.94
C ARG A 23 17.27 -13.94 3.72
N ASP A 24 18.51 -14.21 3.34
CA ASP A 24 19.70 -13.70 4.02
C ASP A 24 19.95 -12.22 3.66
N SER A 25 19.35 -11.74 2.57
CA SER A 25 19.42 -10.32 2.17
C SER A 25 18.55 -9.37 3.00
N PHE A 26 17.64 -9.88 3.84
CA PHE A 26 16.68 -9.06 4.60
C PHE A 26 17.20 -8.72 6.00
N SER A 27 17.05 -7.46 6.40
CA SER A 27 17.37 -7.03 7.78
C SER A 27 16.47 -7.70 8.82
N ALA A 28 17.01 -7.96 10.01
CA ALA A 28 16.23 -8.52 11.12
C ALA A 28 15.05 -7.63 11.52
N LEU A 29 15.22 -6.31 11.49
CA LEU A 29 14.18 -5.32 11.78
C LEU A 29 13.51 -4.82 10.50
N PRO A 30 12.22 -4.43 10.55
CA PRO A 30 11.56 -3.81 9.40
C PRO A 30 12.20 -2.46 9.09
N PHE A 31 12.20 -2.11 7.81
CA PHE A 31 12.62 -0.78 7.35
C PHE A 31 11.58 0.27 7.73
N TYR A 32 10.30 -0.10 7.69
CA TYR A 32 9.19 0.73 8.10
C TYR A 32 8.22 -0.07 8.96
N ASP A 33 7.87 0.52 10.10
CA ASP A 33 6.89 0.03 11.05
C ASP A 33 5.76 1.07 11.11
N GLY A 34 4.65 0.80 10.41
CA GLY A 34 3.50 1.70 10.36
C GLY A 34 2.18 0.99 10.66
N GLY A 35 1.09 1.76 10.77
CA GLY A 35 -0.22 1.24 11.20
C GLY A 35 -0.76 0.05 10.38
N PHE A 36 -0.29 -0.13 9.14
CA PHE A 36 -0.80 -1.12 8.19
C PHE A 36 0.05 -2.40 8.06
N GLY A 37 1.19 -2.46 8.75
CA GLY A 37 2.08 -3.61 8.68
C GLY A 37 3.56 -3.23 8.72
N ASP A 38 4.39 -4.27 8.70
CA ASP A 38 5.85 -4.15 8.69
C ASP A 38 6.35 -4.28 7.25
N VAL A 39 7.22 -3.38 6.79
CA VAL A 39 7.83 -3.46 5.46
C VAL A 39 9.31 -3.79 5.59
N TYR A 40 9.72 -4.85 4.93
CA TYR A 40 11.11 -5.29 4.87
C TYR A 40 11.70 -5.04 3.49
N HIS A 41 12.96 -4.63 3.44
CA HIS A 41 13.74 -4.51 2.21
C HIS A 41 14.69 -5.70 2.09
N GLY A 42 14.77 -6.27 0.89
CA GLY A 42 15.71 -7.33 0.55
C GLY A 42 15.72 -7.59 -0.95
N LYS A 43 16.09 -8.80 -1.35
CA LYS A 43 16.31 -9.17 -2.75
C LYS A 43 15.66 -10.50 -3.10
N LEU A 44 15.31 -10.66 -4.37
CA LEU A 44 15.10 -11.98 -4.96
C LEU A 44 16.45 -12.58 -5.39
N PHE A 45 16.52 -13.90 -5.58
CA PHE A 45 17.71 -14.58 -6.12
C PHE A 45 18.11 -14.08 -7.52
N SER A 46 17.18 -13.46 -8.26
CA SER A 46 17.46 -12.77 -9.52
C SER A 46 18.27 -11.47 -9.35
N GLY A 47 18.45 -10.98 -8.13
CA GLY A 47 19.10 -9.71 -7.81
C GLY A 47 18.15 -8.50 -7.72
N LEU A 48 16.88 -8.68 -8.11
CA LEU A 48 15.86 -7.61 -8.03
C LEU A 48 15.65 -7.17 -6.58
N GLN A 49 15.74 -5.87 -6.33
CA GLN A 49 15.41 -5.27 -5.03
C GLN A 49 13.90 -5.29 -4.81
N VAL A 50 13.45 -5.79 -3.67
CA VAL A 50 12.03 -5.91 -3.35
C VAL A 50 11.68 -5.39 -1.96
N ALA A 51 10.46 -4.87 -1.85
CA ALA A 51 9.78 -4.64 -0.58
C ALA A 51 8.88 -5.85 -0.29
N VAL A 52 8.91 -6.34 0.95
CA VAL A 52 7.95 -7.33 1.46
C VAL A 52 7.14 -6.68 2.57
N LYS A 53 5.87 -6.36 2.28
CA LYS A 53 4.91 -5.85 3.26
C LYS A 53 4.25 -7.03 3.95
N VAL A 54 4.34 -7.10 5.27
CA VAL A 54 3.70 -8.10 6.12
C VAL A 54 2.61 -7.41 6.92
N PRO A 55 1.32 -7.61 6.59
CA PRO A 55 0.23 -7.07 7.38
C PRO A 55 0.32 -7.59 8.82
N ARG A 56 0.15 -6.70 9.81
CA ARG A 56 0.11 -7.10 11.23
C ARG A 56 -1.25 -7.68 11.59
N VAL A 57 -1.49 -8.86 11.05
CA VAL A 57 -2.70 -9.63 11.28
C VAL A 57 -2.27 -10.87 12.01
N SER A 58 -2.70 -11.00 13.26
CA SER A 58 -2.46 -12.23 14.01
C SER A 58 -3.04 -13.40 13.21
N LEU A 59 -2.22 -14.42 12.94
CA LEU A 59 -2.69 -15.66 12.30
C LEU A 59 -3.90 -16.26 13.05
N ARG A 60 -4.05 -15.99 14.36
CA ARG A 60 -5.24 -16.37 15.15
C ARG A 60 -6.51 -15.65 14.73
N ILE A 61 -6.42 -14.38 14.33
CA ILE A 61 -7.59 -13.60 13.84
C ILE A 61 -8.07 -14.18 12.50
N LEU A 62 -7.16 -14.67 11.65
CA LEU A 62 -7.51 -15.38 10.42
C LEU A 62 -8.16 -16.75 10.67
N GLU A 63 -7.84 -17.40 11.80
CA GLU A 63 -8.47 -18.67 12.22
C GLU A 63 -9.89 -18.45 12.76
N GLU A 64 -10.12 -17.35 13.48
CA GLU A 64 -11.40 -17.06 14.15
C GLU A 64 -12.40 -16.27 13.27
N ASN A 65 -11.93 -15.60 12.19
CA ASN A 65 -12.78 -14.77 11.32
C ASN A 65 -12.50 -15.02 9.82
N PRO A 66 -13.27 -15.92 9.17
CA PRO A 66 -13.19 -16.19 7.72
C PRO A 66 -13.35 -14.94 6.84
N ASP A 67 -14.12 -13.98 7.35
CA ASP A 67 -14.36 -12.67 6.73
C ASP A 67 -13.07 -11.88 6.50
N TYR A 68 -12.08 -12.02 7.38
CA TYR A 68 -10.82 -11.27 7.28
C TYR A 68 -9.94 -11.78 6.12
N LEU A 69 -9.90 -13.10 5.90
CA LEU A 69 -9.23 -13.69 4.74
C LEU A 69 -9.84 -13.20 3.42
N THR A 70 -11.16 -13.00 3.41
CA THR A 70 -11.87 -12.46 2.25
C THR A 70 -11.46 -11.04 1.94
N ASP A 71 -11.22 -10.21 2.96
CA ASP A 71 -10.81 -8.82 2.77
C ASP A 71 -9.35 -8.70 2.34
N VAL A 72 -8.43 -9.49 2.92
CA VAL A 72 -7.04 -9.58 2.44
C VAL A 72 -6.98 -10.09 1.00
N ALA A 73 -7.77 -11.12 0.65
CA ALA A 73 -7.86 -11.60 -0.71
C ALA A 73 -8.39 -10.54 -1.68
N ARG A 74 -9.33 -9.69 -1.23
CA ARG A 74 -9.87 -8.58 -2.01
C ARG A 74 -8.83 -7.48 -2.24
N GLU A 75 -8.03 -7.14 -1.22
CA GLU A 75 -6.93 -6.18 -1.36
C GLU A 75 -5.89 -6.68 -2.37
N ILE A 76 -5.45 -7.93 -2.22
CA ILE A 76 -4.53 -8.59 -3.15
C ILE A 76 -5.12 -8.59 -4.56
N HIS A 77 -6.40 -8.91 -4.72
CA HIS A 77 -7.06 -8.92 -6.02
C HIS A 77 -7.15 -7.55 -6.67
N SER A 78 -7.47 -6.50 -5.89
CA SER A 78 -7.51 -5.12 -6.38
C SER A 78 -6.12 -4.65 -6.81
N TRP A 79 -5.10 -4.91 -6.00
CA TRP A 79 -3.73 -4.51 -6.30
C TRP A 79 -3.19 -5.28 -7.52
N LYS A 80 -3.42 -6.59 -7.60
CA LYS A 80 -3.00 -7.42 -8.74
C LYS A 80 -3.58 -6.95 -10.08
N LYS A 81 -4.77 -6.34 -10.10
CA LYS A 81 -5.38 -5.81 -11.33
C LYS A 81 -4.71 -4.53 -11.84
N CYS A 82 -3.92 -3.86 -11.00
CA CYS A 82 -3.29 -2.60 -11.36
C CYS A 82 -2.07 -2.85 -12.24
N ASP A 83 -2.08 -2.23 -13.42
CA ASP A 83 -0.98 -2.23 -14.37
C ASP A 83 -0.85 -0.81 -14.95
N HIS A 84 -0.08 0.03 -14.26
CA HIS A 84 0.15 1.42 -14.64
C HIS A 84 1.52 1.90 -14.13
N PRO A 85 2.30 2.67 -14.90
CA PRO A 85 3.64 3.11 -14.52
C PRO A 85 3.69 3.97 -13.23
N ASN A 86 2.58 4.62 -12.87
CA ASN A 86 2.46 5.46 -11.68
C ASN A 86 1.62 4.85 -10.56
N VAL A 87 1.41 3.53 -10.61
CA VAL A 87 0.82 2.75 -9.51
C VAL A 87 1.81 1.65 -9.14
N LEU A 88 2.02 1.45 -7.85
CA LEU A 88 3.00 0.48 -7.37
C LEU A 88 2.64 -0.91 -7.91
N HIS A 89 3.59 -1.55 -8.58
CA HIS A 89 3.36 -2.86 -9.17
C HIS A 89 3.35 -3.98 -8.12
N PHE A 90 2.42 -4.91 -8.25
CA PHE A 90 2.33 -6.09 -7.40
C PHE A 90 3.07 -7.26 -8.07
N LEU A 91 4.18 -7.71 -7.48
CA LEU A 91 4.95 -8.83 -8.03
C LEU A 91 4.34 -10.18 -7.63
N GLY A 92 3.83 -10.30 -6.41
CA GLY A 92 3.28 -11.56 -5.93
C GLY A 92 3.21 -11.65 -4.41
N LEU A 93 3.03 -12.88 -3.94
CA LEU A 93 2.98 -13.21 -2.52
C LEU A 93 4.13 -14.13 -2.15
N ALA A 94 4.52 -14.10 -0.87
CA ALA A 94 5.51 -15.02 -0.35
C ALA A 94 5.21 -15.41 1.10
N GLU A 95 5.64 -16.60 1.50
CA GLU A 95 5.78 -16.92 2.90
C GLU A 95 7.05 -16.25 3.42
N PHE A 96 6.88 -15.21 4.22
CA PHE A 96 7.97 -14.46 4.81
C PHE A 96 7.84 -14.50 6.33
N ARG A 97 8.84 -15.07 7.01
CA ARG A 97 8.88 -15.21 8.47
C ARG A 97 7.62 -15.84 9.07
N GLY A 98 7.09 -16.86 8.41
CA GLY A 98 5.88 -17.59 8.84
C GLY A 98 4.56 -16.89 8.56
N GLN A 99 4.58 -15.72 7.91
CA GLN A 99 3.41 -14.91 7.54
C GLN A 99 3.28 -14.79 6.02
N ILE A 100 2.14 -14.29 5.56
CA ILE A 100 1.91 -13.96 4.14
C ILE A 100 2.44 -12.53 3.92
N GLY A 101 3.48 -12.42 3.11
CA GLY A 101 4.04 -11.15 2.66
C GLY A 101 3.57 -10.82 1.25
N MET A 102 3.28 -9.54 1.01
CA MET A 102 3.01 -8.96 -0.30
C MET A 102 4.32 -8.39 -0.85
N VAL A 103 4.68 -8.78 -2.06
CA VAL A 103 5.97 -8.45 -2.67
C VAL A 103 5.77 -7.41 -3.77
N ALA A 104 6.55 -6.34 -3.71
CA ALA A 104 6.58 -5.28 -4.71
C ALA A 104 8.03 -4.88 -5.01
N PRO A 105 8.32 -4.20 -6.14
CA PRO A 105 9.65 -3.66 -6.38
C PRO A 105 10.02 -2.64 -5.29
N TRP A 106 11.28 -2.63 -4.87
CA TRP A 106 11.77 -1.63 -3.93
C TRP A 106 11.83 -0.25 -4.60
N MET A 107 11.45 0.79 -3.87
CA MET A 107 11.49 2.18 -4.34
C MET A 107 12.67 2.87 -3.68
N GLU A 108 13.81 2.93 -4.38
CA GLU A 108 15.11 3.32 -3.82
C GLU A 108 15.13 4.73 -3.23
N ASN A 109 14.34 5.64 -3.80
CA ASN A 109 14.27 7.03 -3.39
C ASN A 109 13.26 7.26 -2.24
N GLY A 110 12.58 6.19 -1.79
CA GLY A 110 11.68 6.23 -0.64
C GLY A 110 10.37 6.95 -0.93
N SER A 111 9.74 7.50 0.11
CA SER A 111 8.51 8.28 -0.02
C SER A 111 8.77 9.68 -0.57
N LEU A 112 7.75 10.29 -1.17
CA LEU A 112 7.82 11.62 -1.77
C LEU A 112 8.37 12.69 -0.81
N PRO A 113 7.93 12.81 0.46
CA PRO A 113 8.51 13.76 1.40
C PRO A 113 10.02 13.56 1.60
N ARG A 114 10.45 12.30 1.81
CA ARG A 114 11.86 11.95 2.03
C ARG A 114 12.72 12.19 0.79
N TYR A 115 12.14 12.01 -0.39
CA TYR A 115 12.82 12.31 -1.65
C TYR A 115 13.04 13.80 -1.83
N LEU A 116 12.02 14.62 -1.57
CA LEU A 116 12.09 16.08 -1.71
C LEU A 116 13.02 16.75 -0.70
N GLU A 117 13.26 16.13 0.46
CA GLU A 117 14.30 16.58 1.41
C GLU A 117 15.71 16.56 0.82
N LYS A 118 15.96 15.74 -0.21
CA LYS A 118 17.28 15.48 -0.77
C LYS A 118 17.43 15.97 -2.22
N ALA A 119 16.35 15.92 -2.99
CA ALA A 119 16.32 16.25 -4.41
C ALA A 119 15.73 17.65 -4.63
N PHE A 120 16.49 18.69 -4.33
CA PHE A 120 16.06 20.09 -4.45
C PHE A 120 15.76 20.51 -5.91
N ASP A 121 16.41 19.84 -6.86
CA ASP A 121 16.28 20.03 -8.31
C ASP A 121 15.25 19.11 -8.96
N ALA A 122 14.48 18.35 -8.17
CA ALA A 122 13.44 17.48 -8.71
C ALA A 122 12.43 18.28 -9.54
N ASP A 123 12.02 17.71 -10.68
CA ASP A 123 10.94 18.25 -11.48
C ASP A 123 9.59 17.99 -10.78
N ARG A 124 9.20 18.95 -9.94
CA ARG A 124 7.99 18.88 -9.10
C ARG A 124 6.72 18.84 -9.93
N CYS A 125 6.70 19.55 -11.07
CA CYS A 125 5.57 19.50 -12.00
C CYS A 125 5.39 18.09 -12.56
N LYS A 126 6.48 17.46 -12.99
CA LYS A 126 6.46 16.06 -13.45
C LYS A 126 6.00 15.10 -12.36
N LEU A 127 6.46 15.27 -11.11
CA LEU A 127 5.99 14.46 -9.98
C LEU A 127 4.48 14.60 -9.78
N CYS A 128 3.95 15.84 -9.79
CA CYS A 128 2.51 16.08 -9.71
C CYS A 128 1.75 15.38 -10.84
N THR A 129 2.20 15.52 -12.09
CA THR A 129 1.58 14.87 -13.25
C THR A 129 1.51 13.36 -13.07
N GLN A 130 2.61 12.74 -12.66
CA GLN A 130 2.70 11.30 -12.43
C GLN A 130 1.75 10.82 -11.32
N ILE A 131 1.65 11.56 -10.22
CA ILE A 131 0.71 11.23 -9.14
C ILE A 131 -0.74 11.33 -9.64
N CYS A 132 -1.06 12.39 -10.40
CA CYS A 132 -2.38 12.56 -11.02
C CYS A 132 -2.71 11.41 -11.98
N GLU A 133 -1.78 10.98 -12.83
CA GLU A 133 -1.95 9.85 -13.75
C GLU A 133 -2.23 8.55 -12.98
N GLY A 134 -1.49 8.29 -11.89
CA GLY A 134 -1.72 7.12 -11.04
C GLY A 134 -3.11 7.13 -10.37
N VAL A 135 -3.54 8.27 -9.82
CA VAL A 135 -4.86 8.39 -9.19
C VAL A 135 -5.99 8.30 -10.23
N ALA A 136 -5.84 8.94 -11.38
CA ALA A 136 -6.81 8.88 -12.47
C ALA A 136 -7.00 7.44 -12.96
N TYR A 137 -5.91 6.68 -13.12
CA TYR A 137 -5.97 5.27 -13.46
C TYR A 137 -6.73 4.45 -12.42
N LEU A 138 -6.42 4.62 -11.12
CA LEU A 138 -7.14 3.92 -10.04
C LEU A 138 -8.65 4.20 -10.12
N HIS A 139 -9.02 5.47 -10.32
CA HIS A 139 -10.43 5.88 -10.44
C HIS A 139 -11.11 5.30 -11.68
N GLU A 140 -10.41 5.19 -12.81
CA GLU A 140 -10.90 4.58 -14.05
C GLU A 140 -11.27 3.11 -13.84
N ILE A 141 -10.43 2.35 -13.13
CA ILE A 141 -10.69 0.94 -12.81
C ILE A 141 -11.59 0.75 -11.57
N GLY A 142 -12.18 1.82 -11.05
CA GLY A 142 -13.15 1.79 -9.96
C GLY A 142 -12.56 1.64 -8.56
N ILE A 143 -11.26 1.91 -8.38
CA ILE A 143 -10.57 1.89 -7.10
C ILE A 143 -10.51 3.31 -6.52
N VAL A 144 -11.01 3.47 -5.31
CA VAL A 144 -10.77 4.66 -4.47
C VAL A 144 -9.57 4.36 -3.57
N HIS A 145 -8.58 5.26 -3.53
CA HIS A 145 -7.40 5.10 -2.70
C HIS A 145 -7.75 5.20 -1.21
N GLY A 146 -8.41 6.27 -0.79
CA GLY A 146 -8.95 6.49 0.56
C GLY A 146 -7.92 6.77 1.67
N ASP A 147 -6.65 6.99 1.34
CA ASP A 147 -5.60 7.46 2.26
C ASP A 147 -4.41 8.05 1.50
N LEU A 148 -4.73 8.82 0.45
CA LEU A 148 -3.70 9.44 -0.36
C LEU A 148 -2.96 10.51 0.46
N LYS A 149 -1.63 10.37 0.55
CA LYS A 149 -0.72 11.29 1.24
C LYS A 149 0.69 11.12 0.67
N GLY A 150 1.59 12.05 0.99
CA GLY A 150 2.97 12.00 0.47
C GLY A 150 3.71 10.72 0.86
N GLU A 151 3.44 10.18 2.05
CA GLU A 151 4.01 8.93 2.54
C GLU A 151 3.60 7.70 1.73
N ASN A 152 2.44 7.79 1.04
CA ASN A 152 1.89 6.74 0.18
C ASN A 152 2.22 6.98 -1.31
N VAL A 153 3.06 7.99 -1.62
CA VAL A 153 3.68 8.17 -2.93
C VAL A 153 5.14 7.77 -2.80
N LEU A 154 5.57 6.75 -3.52
CA LEU A 154 6.95 6.27 -3.52
C LEU A 154 7.67 6.69 -4.80
N ILE A 155 8.98 6.87 -4.71
CA ILE A 155 9.82 7.30 -5.82
C ILE A 155 10.80 6.17 -6.17
N SER A 156 10.74 5.71 -7.42
CA SER A 156 11.69 4.72 -7.95
C SER A 156 13.10 5.29 -8.09
N SER A 157 14.12 4.44 -8.24
CA SER A 157 15.49 4.82 -8.60
C SER A 157 15.60 5.75 -9.82
N LYS A 158 14.64 5.72 -10.75
CA LYS A 158 14.60 6.58 -11.95
C LYS A 158 13.87 7.92 -11.72
N GLY A 159 13.48 8.23 -10.49
CA GLY A 159 12.73 9.45 -10.16
C GLY A 159 11.28 9.44 -10.62
N VAL A 160 10.71 8.26 -10.89
CA VAL A 160 9.28 8.11 -11.24
C VAL A 160 8.47 7.94 -9.96
N ALA A 161 7.42 8.76 -9.80
CA ALA A 161 6.45 8.66 -8.72
C ALA A 161 5.43 7.55 -8.98
N VAL A 162 5.19 6.74 -7.96
CA VAL A 162 4.20 5.66 -7.95
C VAL A 162 3.30 5.75 -6.72
N VAL A 163 2.00 5.64 -6.94
CA VAL A 163 0.99 5.61 -5.88
C VAL A 163 0.96 4.21 -5.25
N ALA A 164 1.03 4.14 -3.92
CA ALA A 164 1.11 2.91 -3.14
C ALA A 164 0.04 2.90 -2.03
N ASP A 165 -0.12 1.74 -1.37
CA ASP A 165 -0.99 1.58 -0.19
C ASP A 165 -2.47 1.97 -0.42
N PHE A 166 -2.97 1.67 -1.62
CA PHE A 166 -4.36 1.86 -2.02
C PHE A 166 -5.21 0.60 -1.74
N GLY A 167 -6.53 0.78 -1.60
CA GLY A 167 -7.45 -0.34 -1.35
C GLY A 167 -7.59 -0.76 0.12
N GLY A 168 -6.84 -0.14 1.04
CA GLY A 168 -6.94 -0.39 2.48
C GLY A 168 -8.23 0.11 3.15
N SER A 169 -9.05 0.91 2.46
CA SER A 169 -10.34 1.43 2.96
C SER A 169 -11.33 0.32 3.37
N LEU A 170 -11.26 -0.84 2.70
CA LEU A 170 -12.12 -1.99 2.98
C LEU A 170 -11.78 -2.69 4.30
N LEU A 171 -10.49 -2.85 4.61
CA LEU A 171 -10.04 -3.36 5.91
C LEU A 171 -10.29 -2.34 7.02
N LYS A 172 -10.06 -1.05 6.74
CA LYS A 172 -10.29 0.05 7.69
C LYS A 172 -11.73 0.11 8.19
N ASN A 173 -12.73 -0.10 7.32
CA ASN A 173 -14.15 -0.12 7.73
C ASN A 173 -14.53 -1.26 8.70
N ARG A 174 -13.74 -2.36 8.78
CA ARG A 174 -14.02 -3.50 9.66
C ARG A 174 -13.07 -3.59 10.86
N SER A 175 -11.82 -3.15 10.74
CA SER A 175 -10.89 -3.02 11.89
C SER A 175 -11.46 -2.08 12.96
N LEU A 176 -12.26 -1.08 12.58
CA LEU A 176 -13.00 -0.20 13.50
C LEU A 176 -14.03 -0.93 14.38
N LYS A 177 -14.41 -2.17 14.07
CA LYS A 177 -15.29 -2.99 14.93
C LYS A 177 -14.54 -3.82 15.97
N ILE A 178 -13.23 -3.99 15.81
CA ILE A 178 -12.41 -4.91 16.62
C ILE A 178 -11.39 -4.14 17.47
N VAL A 179 -10.97 -2.95 17.03
CA VAL A 179 -10.07 -2.06 17.80
C VAL A 179 -10.92 -1.07 18.59
N PRO A 180 -10.68 -0.88 19.91
CA PRO A 180 -11.40 0.15 20.67
C PRO A 180 -11.23 1.53 20.02
N PRO A 181 -12.23 2.42 20.10
CA PRO A 181 -12.32 3.69 19.36
C PRO A 181 -11.20 4.71 19.67
N GLU A 182 -10.26 4.35 20.54
CA GLU A 182 -9.13 5.16 20.97
C GLU A 182 -7.96 5.19 19.96
N ARG A 183 -8.04 4.45 18.84
CA ARG A 183 -6.98 4.40 17.81
C ARG A 183 -7.44 4.80 16.40
N GLY A 184 -7.64 6.09 16.22
CA GLY A 184 -7.32 6.80 14.97
C GLY A 184 -8.34 6.74 13.83
N LEU A 185 -8.54 7.89 13.18
CA LEU A 185 -9.36 8.05 11.97
C LEU A 185 -8.83 7.18 10.82
N CYS A 186 -9.74 6.70 9.95
CA CYS A 186 -9.47 5.87 8.76
C CYS A 186 -8.55 6.56 7.72
N PHE A 187 -8.34 7.86 7.87
CA PHE A 187 -7.60 8.73 6.98
C PHE A 187 -6.63 9.61 7.78
N SER A 188 -5.62 10.09 7.09
CA SER A 188 -4.67 11.02 7.68
C SER A 188 -5.30 12.42 7.74
N ILE A 189 -5.70 12.88 8.94
CA ILE A 189 -6.52 14.10 9.18
C ILE A 189 -6.11 15.30 8.33
N ARG A 190 -4.80 15.55 8.19
CA ARG A 190 -4.26 16.71 7.44
C ARG A 190 -4.57 16.65 5.94
N TRP A 191 -4.83 15.47 5.38
CA TRP A 191 -5.14 15.25 3.97
C TRP A 191 -6.61 14.89 3.74
N ALA A 192 -7.41 14.79 4.81
CA ALA A 192 -8.79 14.37 4.73
C ALA A 192 -9.69 15.48 4.17
N ALA A 193 -10.57 15.08 3.26
CA ALA A 193 -11.61 15.96 2.73
C ALA A 193 -12.60 16.36 3.84
N PRO A 194 -13.16 17.58 3.82
CA PRO A 194 -14.01 18.09 4.89
C PRO A 194 -15.26 17.25 5.12
N GLU A 195 -15.83 16.62 4.09
CA GLU A 195 -16.95 15.71 4.17
C GLU A 195 -16.63 14.43 4.98
N LEU A 196 -15.36 14.07 5.10
CA LEU A 196 -14.93 12.96 5.96
C LEU A 196 -14.83 13.37 7.45
N LEU A 197 -14.86 14.68 7.74
CA LEU A 197 -14.66 15.25 9.08
C LEU A 197 -15.98 15.65 9.78
N GLY A 198 -17.15 15.55 9.10
CA GLY A 198 -18.46 15.72 9.73
C GLY A 198 -19.66 15.55 8.77
N GLY A 199 -20.72 14.85 9.20
CA GLY A 199 -22.00 14.71 8.48
C GLY A 199 -22.50 13.25 8.31
N ASP A 200 -23.65 13.06 7.65
CA ASP A 200 -24.31 11.74 7.43
C ASP A 200 -23.51 10.74 6.56
N GLN A 201 -22.43 11.19 5.88
CA GLN A 201 -21.50 10.35 5.11
C GLN A 201 -20.19 10.08 5.86
N GLU A 202 -20.24 10.07 7.19
CA GLU A 202 -19.08 9.87 8.06
C GLU A 202 -18.25 8.63 7.65
N GLY A 203 -16.99 8.86 7.27
CA GLY A 203 -15.99 7.81 7.07
C GLY A 203 -16.02 7.05 5.73
N VAL A 204 -16.88 7.40 4.77
CA VAL A 204 -16.88 6.73 3.44
C VAL A 204 -15.98 7.50 2.48
N ASN A 205 -14.84 6.90 2.14
CA ASN A 205 -13.95 7.44 1.11
C ASN A 205 -14.58 7.34 -0.28
N THR A 206 -14.54 8.43 -1.04
CA THR A 206 -15.02 8.55 -2.42
C THR A 206 -13.90 9.00 -3.37
N LYS A 207 -14.15 8.96 -4.68
CA LYS A 207 -13.21 9.50 -5.68
C LYS A 207 -12.97 10.99 -5.44
N GLU A 208 -14.01 11.73 -5.08
CA GLU A 208 -13.95 13.16 -4.79
C GLU A 208 -13.06 13.43 -3.56
N SER A 209 -13.15 12.59 -2.53
CA SER A 209 -12.28 12.70 -1.36
C SER A 209 -10.80 12.43 -1.69
N ASP A 210 -10.51 11.53 -2.64
CA ASP A 210 -9.14 11.34 -3.15
C ASP A 210 -8.64 12.57 -3.91
N ILE A 211 -9.51 13.26 -4.67
CA ILE A 211 -9.13 14.49 -5.39
C ILE A 211 -8.77 15.61 -4.41
N TYR A 212 -9.48 15.72 -3.29
CA TYR A 212 -9.09 16.66 -2.22
C TYR A 212 -7.71 16.30 -1.66
N ALA A 213 -7.50 15.04 -1.28
CA ALA A 213 -6.22 14.56 -0.76
C ALA A 213 -5.07 14.75 -1.77
N LEU A 214 -5.34 14.55 -3.06
CA LEU A 214 -4.40 14.81 -4.16
C LEU A 214 -3.99 16.29 -4.20
N GLY A 215 -4.95 17.21 -4.07
CA GLY A 215 -4.67 18.65 -3.94
C GLY A 215 -3.74 18.96 -2.75
N MET A 216 -3.97 18.31 -1.61
CA MET A 216 -3.12 18.43 -0.42
C MET A 216 -1.72 17.85 -0.63
N VAL A 217 -1.58 16.74 -1.37
CA VAL A 217 -0.29 16.18 -1.74
C VAL A 217 0.46 17.14 -2.66
N CYS A 218 -0.14 17.56 -3.77
CA CYS A 218 0.49 18.46 -4.74
C CYS A 218 0.93 19.79 -4.12
N THR A 219 0.13 20.36 -3.21
CA THR A 219 0.49 21.60 -2.51
C THR A 219 1.63 21.46 -1.50
N SER A 220 1.90 20.23 -1.05
CA SER A 220 3.03 19.94 -0.15
C SER A 220 4.37 19.78 -0.89
N ILE A 221 4.35 19.64 -2.21
CA ILE A 221 5.54 19.55 -3.09
C ILE A 221 6.12 20.95 -3.36
N ARG A 222 6.36 21.76 -2.31
CA ARG A 222 6.96 23.11 -2.41
C ARG A 222 8.48 23.15 -2.35
#